data_AF-A0AAV3ZUQ1-F1
#
_entry.id   AF-A0AAV3ZUQ1-F1
#
_cell.length_a   1.000
_cell.length_b   1.000
_cell.length_c   1.000
_cell.angle_alpha   90.00
_cell.angle_beta   90.00
_cell.angle_gamma   90.00
#
_symmetry.space_group_name_H-M   'P 1'
#
loop_
_entity.id
_entity.type
_entity.pdbx_description
1 polymer ?
#
loop_
_entity_poly.entity_id
_entity_poly.type
_entity_poly.pdbx_seq_one_letter_code
_entity_poly.pdbx_strand_id
1 'polypeptide(L)'
;MEAIHRILLYLSSRPTKVRVLQHLVIESVRQARALGLTPKLVIWDQGSNNRAVTQRLGVTSQDTYFFVDGEKVFLIFDPPHLIKNVRNNLK
;
A
#
# COMPACT_ATOMS: atom_id res chain seq x y z
N MET A 1 -1.04 15.36 24.03
CA MET A 1 -0.52 15.08 22.67
C MET A 1 -1.71 14.98 21.74
N GLU A 2 -1.94 16.01 20.92
CA GLU A 2 -2.96 15.97 19.87
C GLU A 2 -2.48 15.05 18.74
N ALA A 3 -3.20 13.97 18.48
CA ALA A 3 -2.96 13.15 17.29
C ALA A 3 -3.47 13.94 16.08
N ILE A 4 -2.56 14.61 15.37
CA ILE A 4 -2.89 15.30 14.12
C ILE A 4 -3.19 14.24 13.06
N HIS A 5 -4.47 13.96 12.84
CA HIS A 5 -4.93 13.04 11.80
C HIS A 5 -4.90 13.77 10.44
N ARG A 6 -3.84 13.58 9.68
CA ARG A 6 -3.74 14.09 8.29
C ARG A 6 -4.09 12.97 7.31
N ILE A 7 -5.07 13.22 6.45
CA ILE A 7 -5.52 12.29 5.40
C ILE A 7 -4.96 12.78 4.07
N LEU A 8 -4.27 11.91 3.34
CA LEU A 8 -3.83 12.16 1.97
C LEU A 8 -4.76 11.37 1.03
N LEU A 9 -5.47 12.07 0.14
CA LEU A 9 -6.45 11.47 -0.78
C LEU A 9 -6.03 11.69 -2.23
N TYR A 10 -6.04 10.60 -3.00
CA TYR A 10 -5.90 10.62 -4.45
C TYR A 10 -7.12 9.95 -5.08
N LEU A 11 -7.79 10.64 -6.02
CA LEU A 11 -8.96 10.14 -6.74
C LEU A 11 -8.67 10.06 -8.24
N SER A 12 -9.03 8.93 -8.85
CA SER A 12 -8.95 8.72 -10.29
C SER A 12 -10.26 8.12 -10.79
N SER A 13 -10.77 8.63 -11.91
CA SER A 13 -11.99 8.14 -12.57
C SER A 13 -11.77 6.87 -13.40
N ARG A 14 -10.51 6.44 -13.56
CA ARG A 14 -10.12 5.21 -14.27
C ARG A 14 -9.09 4.42 -13.47
N PRO A 15 -8.92 3.10 -13.74
CA PRO A 15 -7.83 2.34 -13.15
C PRO A 15 -6.48 3.00 -13.40
N THR A 16 -5.75 3.30 -12.32
CA THR A 16 -4.43 3.93 -12.40
C THR A 16 -3.43 2.94 -13.00
N LYS A 17 -2.64 3.38 -14.00
CA LYS A 17 -1.57 2.57 -14.58
C LYS A 17 -0.59 2.12 -13.48
N VAL A 18 -0.14 0.87 -13.53
CA VAL A 18 0.73 0.26 -12.50
C VAL A 18 1.94 1.13 -12.15
N ARG A 19 2.64 1.69 -13.14
CA ARG A 19 3.80 2.58 -12.89
C ARG A 19 3.43 3.86 -12.16
N VAL A 20 2.28 4.44 -12.48
CA VAL A 20 1.77 5.66 -11.83
C VAL A 20 1.38 5.34 -10.40
N LEU A 21 0.70 4.22 -10.15
CA LEU A 21 0.34 3.78 -8.81
C LEU A 21 1.58 3.54 -7.93
N GLN A 22 2.62 2.87 -8.47
CA GLN A 22 3.90 2.70 -7.78
C GLN A 22 4.51 4.05 -7.37
N HIS A 23 4.55 5.00 -8.30
CA HIS A 23 5.06 6.35 -8.03
C HIS A 23 4.25 7.06 -6.94
N LEU A 24 2.91 7.03 -7.04
CA LEU A 24 2.02 7.68 -6.07
C LEU A 24 2.21 7.14 -4.66
N VAL A 25 2.40 5.82 -4.50
CA VAL A 25 2.59 5.21 -3.17
C VAL A 25 3.90 5.66 -2.54
N ILE A 26 5.00 5.63 -3.30
CA ILE A 26 6.32 6.09 -2.83
C ILE A 26 6.25 7.58 -2.46
N GLU A 27 5.63 8.38 -3.32
CA GLU A 27 5.50 9.82 -3.11
C GLU A 27 4.59 10.16 -1.91
N SER A 28 3.52 9.39 -1.70
CA SER A 28 2.64 9.53 -0.53
C SER A 28 3.40 9.26 0.77
N VAL A 29 4.28 8.24 0.79
CA VAL A 29 5.14 7.96 1.95
C VAL A 29 6.10 9.13 2.20
N ARG A 30 6.73 9.66 1.15
CA ARG A 30 7.63 10.81 1.25
C ARG A 30 6.93 12.05 1.79
N GLN A 31 5.76 12.37 1.26
CA GLN A 31 4.97 13.52 1.71
C GLN A 31 4.54 13.37 3.17
N ALA A 32 4.08 12.17 3.58
CA ALA A 32 3.77 11.92 4.97
C ALA A 32 4.98 12.12 5.89
N ARG A 33 6.18 11.67 5.48
CA ARG A 33 7.43 11.91 6.21
C ARG A 33 7.82 13.37 6.28
N ALA A 34 7.68 14.12 5.17
CA ALA A 34 7.92 15.55 5.15
C ALA A 34 7.01 16.34 6.12
N LEU A 35 5.85 15.79 6.45
CA LEU A 35 4.92 16.34 7.43
C LEU A 35 5.19 15.88 8.88
N GLY A 36 6.28 15.14 9.12
CA GLY A 36 6.66 14.61 10.43
C GLY A 36 5.94 13.31 10.82
N LEU A 37 5.25 12.65 9.89
CA LEU A 37 4.63 11.35 10.14
C LEU A 37 5.60 10.21 9.80
N THR A 38 5.37 9.04 10.38
CA THR A 38 6.21 7.86 10.13
C THR A 38 5.37 6.71 9.58
N PRO A 39 5.07 6.69 8.27
CA PRO A 39 4.32 5.59 7.65
C PRO A 39 5.08 4.28 7.82
N LYS A 40 4.45 3.32 8.51
CA LYS A 40 5.02 1.97 8.71
C LYS A 40 4.36 0.90 7.86
N LEU A 41 3.14 1.14 7.39
CA LEU A 41 2.31 0.13 6.77
C LEU A 41 1.50 0.73 5.61
N VAL A 42 1.45 0.00 4.50
CA VAL A 42 0.51 0.18 3.41
C VAL A 42 -0.46 -1.00 3.42
N ILE A 43 -1.75 -0.70 3.36
CA ILE A 43 -2.82 -1.70 3.26
C ILE A 43 -3.58 -1.42 1.96
N TRP A 44 -3.79 -2.44 1.13
CA TRP A 44 -4.64 -2.32 -0.06
C TRP A 44 -5.36 -3.62 -0.42
N ASP A 45 -6.28 -3.56 -1.37
CA ASP A 45 -7.02 -4.74 -1.85
C ASP A 45 -6.19 -5.67 -2.76
N GLN A 46 -6.78 -6.79 -3.17
CA GLN A 46 -6.17 -7.77 -4.08
C GLN A 46 -6.40 -7.48 -5.57
N GLY A 47 -6.69 -6.23 -5.94
CA GLY A 47 -6.83 -5.78 -7.32
C GLY A 47 -5.58 -6.08 -8.16
N SER A 48 -5.76 -6.30 -9.47
CA SER A 48 -4.67 -6.68 -10.38
C SER A 48 -3.52 -5.67 -10.38
N ASN A 49 -3.83 -4.37 -10.39
CA ASN A 49 -2.81 -3.32 -10.34
C ASN A 49 -2.05 -3.30 -9.02
N ASN A 50 -2.74 -3.46 -7.88
CA ASN A 50 -2.11 -3.51 -6.56
C ASN A 50 -1.15 -4.69 -6.46
N ARG A 51 -1.58 -5.89 -6.90
CA ARG A 51 -0.71 -7.07 -6.99
C ARG A 51 0.50 -6.85 -7.90
N ALA A 52 0.32 -6.20 -9.05
CA ALA A 52 1.42 -5.87 -9.95
C ALA A 52 2.41 -4.88 -9.32
N VAL A 53 1.93 -3.89 -8.55
CA VAL A 53 2.81 -2.98 -7.80
C VAL A 53 3.53 -3.71 -6.66
N THR A 54 2.86 -4.59 -5.91
CA THR A 54 3.49 -5.45 -4.88
C THR A 54 4.72 -6.16 -5.44
N GLN A 55 4.58 -6.81 -6.59
CA GLN A 55 5.66 -7.53 -7.25
C GLN A 55 6.79 -6.58 -7.71
N ARG A 56 6.44 -5.41 -8.27
CA ARG A 56 7.42 -4.41 -8.72
C ARG A 56 8.18 -3.75 -7.58
N LEU A 57 7.61 -3.71 -6.38
CA LEU A 57 8.27 -3.27 -5.16
C LEU A 57 9.15 -4.36 -4.53
N GLY A 58 9.18 -5.56 -5.11
CA GLY A 58 9.96 -6.69 -4.59
C GLY A 58 9.36 -7.34 -3.34
N VAL A 59 8.09 -7.04 -3.02
CA VAL A 59 7.42 -7.59 -1.83
C VAL A 59 7.03 -9.04 -2.09
N THR A 60 7.38 -9.92 -1.16
CA THR A 60 7.10 -11.36 -1.20
C THR A 60 6.41 -11.82 0.09
N SER A 61 6.06 -13.10 0.18
CA SER A 61 5.54 -13.70 1.41
C SER A 61 6.57 -13.75 2.54
N GLN A 62 7.87 -13.77 2.22
CA GLN A 62 8.97 -13.79 3.17
C GLN A 62 9.39 -12.37 3.54
N ASP A 63 9.42 -11.48 2.54
CA ASP A 63 9.78 -10.07 2.68
C ASP A 63 8.55 -9.19 2.39
N THR A 64 7.74 -8.97 3.43
CA THR A 64 6.47 -8.22 3.35
C THR A 64 6.67 -6.70 3.44
N TYR A 65 7.80 -6.19 2.95
CA TYR A 65 8.17 -4.78 3.03
C TYR A 65 8.93 -4.34 1.78
N PHE A 66 8.93 -3.03 1.55
CA PHE A 66 9.74 -2.36 0.55
C PHE A 66 10.44 -1.16 1.19
N PHE A 67 11.39 -0.57 0.46
CA PHE A 67 12.13 0.59 0.94
C PHE A 67 11.65 1.87 0.27
N VAL A 68 11.46 2.91 1.08
CA VAL A 68 11.36 4.29 0.62
C VAL A 68 12.50 5.05 1.31
N ASP A 69 13.43 5.60 0.52
CA ASP A 69 14.58 6.37 1.01
C ASP A 69 15.37 5.68 2.14
N GLY A 70 15.62 4.37 1.98
CA GLY A 70 16.38 3.56 2.94
C GLY A 70 15.59 3.05 4.15
N GLU A 71 14.36 3.49 4.34
CA GLU A 71 13.50 3.03 5.44
C GLU A 71 12.43 2.03 4.98
N LYS A 72 12.23 0.98 5.79
CA LYS A 72 11.23 -0.07 5.54
C LYS A 72 9.80 0.47 5.71
N VAL A 73 8.95 0.08 4.77
CA VAL A 73 7.49 0.23 4.82
C VAL A 73 6.88 -1.14 4.55
N PHE A 74 6.10 -1.64 5.50
CA PHE A 74 5.43 -2.93 5.36
C PHE A 74 4.23 -2.82 4.44
N LEU A 75 3.87 -3.93 3.82
CA LEU A 75 2.74 -4.03 2.90
C LEU A 75 1.93 -5.27 3.23
N ILE A 76 0.63 -5.08 3.44
CA ILE A 76 -0.32 -6.18 3.61
C ILE A 76 -1.52 -5.99 2.69
N PHE A 77 -2.15 -7.11 2.33
CA PHE A 77 -3.49 -7.08 1.77
C PHE A 77 -4.52 -6.94 2.88
N ASP A 78 -5.65 -6.30 2.60
CA ASP A 78 -6.67 -6.07 3.60
C ASP A 78 -7.26 -7.41 4.13
N PRO A 79 -7.18 -7.67 5.46
CA PRO A 79 -7.63 -8.94 6.02
C PRO A 79 -9.10 -9.30 5.71
N PRO A 80 -10.06 -8.35 5.68
CA PRO A 80 -11.45 -8.67 5.35
C PRO A 80 -11.61 -9.29 3.96
N HIS A 81 -10.96 -8.76 2.92
CA HIS A 81 -11.00 -9.39 1.60
C HIS A 81 -10.35 -10.77 1.58
N LEU A 82 -9.26 -10.99 2.33
CA LEU A 82 -8.64 -12.30 2.43
C LEU A 82 -9.60 -13.33 3.01
N ILE A 83 -10.26 -13.02 4.13
CA ILE A 83 -11.24 -13.91 4.78
C ILE A 83 -12.41 -14.21 3.84
N LYS A 84 -12.94 -13.17 3.17
CA LYS A 84 -14.01 -13.31 2.17
C LYS A 84 -13.60 -14.27 1.04
N ASN A 85 -12.37 -14.16 0.55
CA ASN A 85 -11.87 -14.98 -0.54
C ASN A 85 -11.64 -16.42 -0.10
N VAL A 86 -11.10 -16.65 1.11
CA VAL A 86 -10.99 -18.00 1.70
C VAL A 86 -12.36 -18.65 1.79
N ARG A 87 -13.35 -17.97 2.39
CA ARG A 87 -14.74 -18.45 2.48
C ARG A 87 -15.31 -18.83 1.11
N ASN A 88 -15.04 -18.04 0.07
CA ASN A 88 -15.56 -18.31 -1.27
C ASN A 88 -14.89 -19.52 -1.96
N ASN A 89 -13.63 -19.82 -1.63
CA ASN A 89 -12.89 -20.95 -2.22
C ASN A 89 -13.06 -22.27 -1.45
N LEU A 90 -13.59 -22.22 -0.22
CA LEU A 90 -13.88 -23.39 0.62
C LEU A 90 -15.37 -23.78 0.57
N LYS A 91 -16.10 -23.34 -0.45
CA LYS A 91 -17.47 -23.77 -0.71
C LYS A 91 -17.54 -25.11 -1.42
#